data_AF-A0A7K8B5H9-F1
#
_entry.id   AF-A0A7K8B5H9-F1
#
_cell.length_a   1.000
_cell.length_b   1.000
_cell.length_c   1.000
_cell.angle_alpha   90.00
_cell.angle_beta   90.00
_cell.angle_gamma   90.00
#
_symmetry.space_group_name_H-M   'P 1'
#
loop_
_entity.id
_entity.type
_entity.pdbx_description
1 polymer ?
#
loop_
_entity_poly.entity_id
_entity_poly.type
_entity_poly.pdbx_seq_one_letter_code
_entity_poly.pdbx_strand_id
1 'polypeptide(L)'
;GKETEKAKDRCEKATMKLHMLHNQYVLALKGAQLHQHQYYDTTLPLLLDSLQKMQEEMIKALKGILDEYSEITSLVTEEIVNVHKEIQTSVEQIDPNSEYNDFIDTHRSSEVVEQEIEFDTSLLEENENLQANEIMWNNLTAESLQVMLKTVIEELMQTQQTLLSKEELVLELEKKIEESSKTCEKKSDIVLLLSQKQALEELKQTVQQLRCSEAKFAAQKELLEQKVQENDGKEPPPVVNYEEDARSVTSMDKKDKVSRFDTIRHSIAGIIRSPKSMLGSSSFFDVISTTEKPLAEQDWYHGAIPRIEAQELLKQQGDFLVRESHGKPGEYVLSVFSDGQRRHFIIQYADNQYRFEGTGFPTIPQLIEHHYTTKQVITKKSGVVLLNPVVKDKKWVLNHEDVTLGELLGKGNFGEVYKGTLKDKTPVAVKTCKEDLPQELKIKFLSEARILKQYDHPNIVKLIGVCTQRQPIYIVMELVPGGDFLSFLRKKKDELKTKQLVKFSLDAASGMAYLESKNCIHRDLAARNCLVGESNILKISDFGMSRQEDDGVYSSSGLKQIPIKWTAPEALNYGRYTSESDVWSFGILLWETFSLGVCPYPGMTNQQAREQVEKG
;
A
#
# COMPACT_ATOMS: atom_id res chain seq x y z
N GLY A 1 22.23 34.42 37.29
CA GLY A 1 20.92 35.09 37.18
C GLY A 1 19.96 34.24 36.36
N LYS A 2 18.64 34.46 36.41
CA LYS A 2 17.65 33.61 35.69
C LYS A 2 17.93 33.44 34.18
N GLU A 3 18.62 34.38 33.54
CA GLU A 3 18.99 34.29 32.13
C GLU A 3 20.21 33.38 31.87
N THR A 4 21.19 33.36 32.77
CA THR A 4 22.36 32.47 32.67
C THR A 4 21.95 31.01 32.85
N GLU A 5 20.99 30.76 33.75
CA GLU A 5 20.38 29.44 33.98
C GLU A 5 19.59 28.94 32.75
N LYS A 6 18.83 29.83 32.08
CA LYS A 6 18.14 29.51 30.82
C LYS A 6 19.09 29.29 29.64
N ALA A 7 20.23 29.96 29.60
CA ALA A 7 21.25 29.73 28.58
C ALA A 7 21.94 28.38 28.79
N LYS A 8 22.23 28.05 30.05
CA LYS A 8 22.78 26.75 30.48
C LYS A 8 21.86 25.58 30.08
N ASP A 9 20.58 25.66 30.43
CA ASP A 9 19.58 24.63 30.06
C ASP A 9 19.46 24.43 28.53
N ARG A 10 19.53 25.51 27.75
CA ARG A 10 19.53 25.43 26.28
C ARG A 10 20.79 24.76 25.73
N CYS A 11 21.95 25.05 26.30
CA CYS A 11 23.22 24.43 25.92
C CYS A 11 23.19 22.93 26.23
N GLU A 12 22.80 22.55 27.44
CA GLU A 12 22.70 21.14 27.86
C GLU A 12 21.75 20.33 26.96
N LYS A 13 20.58 20.89 26.61
CA LYS A 13 19.64 20.26 25.66
C LYS A 13 20.19 20.12 24.24
N ALA A 14 20.96 21.09 23.77
CA ALA A 14 21.58 21.04 22.45
C ALA A 14 22.69 19.97 22.41
N THR A 15 23.54 19.94 23.43
CA THR A 15 24.62 18.95 23.58
C THR A 15 24.08 17.54 23.75
N MET A 16 23.04 17.34 24.55
CA MET A 16 22.35 16.05 24.69
C MET A 16 21.87 15.54 23.32
N LYS A 17 21.20 16.39 22.53
CA LYS A 17 20.73 16.02 21.18
C LYS A 17 21.88 15.68 20.24
N LEU A 18 22.98 16.42 20.29
CA LEU A 18 24.16 16.15 19.46
C LEU A 18 24.76 14.78 19.81
N HIS A 19 24.98 14.49 21.08
CA HIS A 19 25.55 13.21 21.52
C HIS A 19 24.62 12.03 21.21
N MET A 20 23.30 12.22 21.32
CA MET A 20 22.32 11.22 20.88
C MET A 20 22.40 10.95 19.37
N LEU A 21 22.48 11.99 18.55
CA LEU A 21 22.60 11.86 17.10
C LEU A 21 23.92 11.18 16.69
N HIS A 22 25.02 11.51 17.37
CA HIS A 22 26.31 10.83 17.19
C HIS A 22 26.19 9.32 17.46
N ASN A 23 25.61 8.94 18.59
CA ASN A 23 25.40 7.52 18.93
C ASN A 23 24.53 6.80 17.89
N GLN A 24 23.47 7.45 17.40
CA GLN A 24 22.63 6.92 16.33
C GLN A 24 23.41 6.74 15.02
N TYR A 25 24.28 7.70 14.68
CA TYR A 25 25.10 7.62 13.48
C TYR A 25 26.10 6.46 13.56
N VAL A 26 26.79 6.28 14.69
CA VAL A 26 27.70 5.14 14.92
C VAL A 26 26.97 3.80 14.74
N LEU A 27 25.77 3.66 15.32
CA LEU A 27 24.96 2.44 15.17
C LEU A 27 24.50 2.24 13.72
N ALA A 28 24.06 3.30 13.04
CA ALA A 28 23.63 3.24 11.65
C ALA A 28 24.78 2.83 10.72
N LEU A 29 25.97 3.40 10.94
CA LEU A 29 27.18 3.07 10.19
C LEU A 29 27.56 1.60 10.36
N LYS A 30 27.57 1.09 11.61
CA LYS A 30 27.84 -0.33 11.87
C LYS A 30 26.85 -1.26 11.17
N GLY A 31 25.57 -0.88 11.17
CA GLY A 31 24.53 -1.63 10.48
C GLY A 31 24.66 -1.58 8.96
N ALA A 32 25.07 -0.44 8.40
CA ALA A 32 25.26 -0.26 6.97
C ALA A 32 26.46 -1.06 6.45
N GLN A 33 27.59 -1.04 7.17
CA GLN A 33 28.77 -1.86 6.85
C GLN A 33 28.43 -3.35 6.79
N LEU A 34 27.71 -3.84 7.79
CA LEU A 34 27.33 -5.26 7.83
C LEU A 34 26.33 -5.62 6.73
N HIS A 35 25.35 -4.76 6.48
CA HIS A 35 24.38 -4.96 5.40
C HIS A 35 25.09 -4.98 4.04
N GLN A 36 26.03 -4.08 3.79
CA GLN A 36 26.80 -4.04 2.54
C GLN A 36 27.57 -5.35 2.35
N HIS A 37 28.31 -5.79 3.36
CA HIS A 37 29.06 -7.04 3.32
C HIS A 37 28.15 -8.24 3.03
N GLN A 38 27.05 -8.39 3.76
CA GLN A 38 26.10 -9.48 3.55
C GLN A 38 25.34 -9.40 2.22
N TYR A 39 25.12 -8.19 1.71
CA TYR A 39 24.49 -8.00 0.41
C TYR A 39 25.38 -8.55 -0.71
N TYR A 40 26.66 -8.18 -0.73
CA TYR A 40 27.59 -8.62 -1.78
C TYR A 40 28.06 -10.06 -1.61
N ASP A 41 28.35 -10.50 -0.38
CA ASP A 41 28.91 -11.84 -0.15
C ASP A 41 27.86 -12.95 -0.12
N THR A 42 26.58 -12.61 0.06
CA THR A 42 25.54 -13.62 0.25
C THR A 42 24.27 -13.33 -0.53
N THR A 43 23.64 -12.17 -0.34
CA THR A 43 22.30 -11.91 -0.91
C THR A 43 22.34 -11.85 -2.44
N LEU A 44 23.32 -11.14 -3.01
CA LEU A 44 23.42 -10.95 -4.46
C LEU A 44 23.81 -12.24 -5.19
N PRO A 45 24.81 -13.03 -4.74
CA PRO A 45 25.08 -14.36 -5.30
C PRO A 45 23.88 -15.31 -5.23
N LEU A 46 23.16 -15.35 -4.10
CA LEU A 46 21.97 -16.19 -3.94
C LEU A 46 20.81 -15.75 -4.85
N LEU A 47 20.63 -14.44 -5.04
CA LEU A 47 19.63 -13.93 -5.98
C LEU A 47 19.96 -14.36 -7.41
N LEU A 48 21.22 -14.29 -7.80
CA LEU A 48 21.67 -14.75 -9.11
C LEU A 48 21.42 -16.25 -9.29
N ASP A 49 21.81 -17.08 -8.32
CA ASP A 49 21.57 -18.53 -8.33
C ASP A 49 20.06 -18.86 -8.42
N SER A 50 19.25 -18.15 -7.64
CA SER A 50 17.79 -18.29 -7.63
C SER A 50 17.15 -17.94 -8.98
N LEU A 51 17.59 -16.86 -9.62
CA LEU A 51 17.12 -16.44 -10.94
C LEU A 51 17.54 -17.44 -12.02
N GLN A 52 18.80 -17.90 -11.99
CA GLN A 52 19.30 -18.90 -12.93
C GLN A 52 18.50 -20.20 -12.81
N LYS A 53 18.31 -20.69 -11.59
CA LYS A 53 17.55 -21.91 -11.34
C LYS A 53 16.08 -21.78 -11.78
N MET A 54 15.46 -20.62 -11.58
CA MET A 54 14.10 -20.37 -12.08
C MET A 54 14.04 -20.42 -13.60
N GLN A 55 15.02 -19.82 -14.29
CA GLN A 55 15.14 -19.85 -15.74
C GLN A 55 15.31 -21.28 -16.29
N GLU A 56 16.17 -22.08 -15.66
CA GLU A 56 16.37 -23.49 -15.99
C GLU A 56 15.06 -24.30 -15.82
N GLU A 57 14.34 -24.08 -14.71
CA GLU A 57 13.05 -24.74 -14.46
C GLU A 57 11.96 -24.29 -15.46
N MET A 58 11.95 -23.02 -15.88
CA MET A 58 11.05 -22.53 -16.92
C MET A 58 11.31 -23.20 -18.27
N ILE A 59 12.58 -23.35 -18.68
CA ILE A 59 12.91 -24.06 -19.92
C ILE A 59 12.50 -25.52 -19.80
N LYS A 60 12.76 -26.16 -18.66
CA LYS A 60 12.34 -27.54 -18.43
C LYS A 60 10.83 -27.70 -18.56
N ALA A 61 10.04 -26.76 -18.03
CA ALA A 61 8.60 -26.73 -18.19
C ALA A 61 8.19 -26.53 -19.67
N LEU A 62 8.82 -25.58 -20.37
CA LEU A 62 8.56 -25.31 -21.78
C LEU A 62 8.86 -26.53 -22.66
N LYS A 63 10.01 -27.18 -22.43
CA LYS A 63 10.39 -28.44 -23.08
C LYS A 63 9.31 -29.50 -22.88
N GLY A 64 8.83 -29.69 -21.65
CA GLY A 64 7.73 -30.61 -21.35
C GLY A 64 6.43 -30.28 -22.08
N ILE A 65 6.08 -28.99 -22.23
CA ILE A 65 4.90 -28.56 -22.99
C ILE A 65 5.07 -28.83 -24.48
N LEU A 66 6.26 -28.60 -25.03
CA LEU A 66 6.55 -28.86 -26.45
C LEU A 66 6.57 -30.36 -26.75
N ASP A 67 7.12 -31.18 -25.86
CA ASP A 67 7.03 -32.65 -25.90
C ASP A 67 5.56 -33.08 -25.90
N GLU A 68 4.73 -32.50 -25.03
CA GLU A 68 3.29 -32.77 -25.01
C GLU A 68 2.59 -32.39 -26.32
N TYR A 69 2.86 -31.20 -26.86
CA TYR A 69 2.30 -30.75 -28.13
C TYR A 69 2.66 -31.71 -29.27
N SER A 70 3.88 -32.25 -29.23
CA SER A 70 4.31 -33.33 -30.14
C SER A 70 3.45 -34.59 -29.93
N GLU A 71 3.26 -35.07 -28.71
CA GLU A 71 2.50 -36.32 -28.53
C GLU A 71 1.02 -36.26 -28.95
N ILE A 72 0.38 -35.09 -28.89
CA ILE A 72 -1.07 -34.95 -29.10
C ILE A 72 -1.47 -34.50 -30.51
N THR A 73 -0.51 -34.15 -31.38
CA THR A 73 -0.81 -33.66 -32.73
C THR A 73 -1.06 -34.79 -33.73
N SER A 74 -2.01 -34.57 -34.65
CA SER A 74 -2.48 -35.56 -35.63
C SER A 74 -1.47 -35.77 -36.78
N LEU A 75 -1.01 -37.01 -36.99
CA LEU A 75 -0.02 -37.39 -38.01
C LEU A 75 -0.63 -37.75 -39.38
N VAL A 76 -1.82 -37.27 -39.70
CA VAL A 76 -2.64 -37.79 -40.81
C VAL A 76 -2.11 -37.40 -42.21
N THR A 77 -1.19 -36.42 -42.30
CA THR A 77 -0.56 -36.03 -43.58
C THR A 77 0.96 -36.08 -43.51
N GLU A 78 1.62 -36.42 -44.61
CA GLU A 78 3.08 -36.55 -44.69
C GLU A 78 3.80 -35.20 -44.42
N GLU A 79 3.20 -34.09 -44.84
CA GLU A 79 3.69 -32.74 -44.53
C GLU A 79 3.69 -32.48 -43.01
N ILE A 80 2.60 -32.83 -42.32
CA ILE A 80 2.52 -32.68 -40.86
C ILE A 80 3.49 -33.62 -40.15
N VAL A 81 3.70 -34.84 -40.65
CA VAL A 81 4.71 -35.78 -40.09
C VAL A 81 6.13 -35.22 -40.21
N ASN A 82 6.47 -34.55 -41.31
CA ASN A 82 7.79 -33.94 -41.47
C ASN A 82 7.99 -32.75 -40.52
N VAL A 83 6.99 -31.86 -40.42
CA VAL A 83 6.98 -30.77 -39.42
C VAL A 83 7.11 -31.34 -38.01
N HIS A 84 6.45 -32.46 -37.73
CA HIS A 84 6.52 -33.14 -36.45
C HIS A 84 7.93 -33.61 -36.08
N LYS A 85 8.63 -34.23 -37.03
CA LYS A 85 10.01 -34.69 -36.84
C LYS A 85 10.96 -33.53 -36.59
N GLU A 86 10.76 -32.41 -37.28
CA GLU A 86 11.54 -31.19 -37.06
C GLU A 86 11.29 -30.60 -35.66
N ILE A 87 10.02 -30.55 -35.23
CA ILE A 87 9.65 -30.12 -33.87
C ILE A 87 10.32 -31.02 -32.84
N GLN A 88 10.14 -32.34 -32.95
CA GLN A 88 10.71 -33.30 -31.98
C GLN A 88 12.24 -33.22 -31.91
N THR A 89 12.90 -33.12 -33.07
CA THR A 89 14.36 -32.94 -33.13
C THR A 89 14.79 -31.63 -32.45
N SER A 90 14.02 -30.56 -32.63
CA SER A 90 14.29 -29.25 -32.02
C SER A 90 14.09 -29.29 -30.50
N VAL A 91 13.07 -29.98 -30.01
CA VAL A 91 12.79 -30.12 -28.57
C VAL A 91 13.84 -30.99 -27.87
N GLU A 92 14.31 -32.06 -28.52
CA GLU A 92 15.38 -32.91 -27.99
C GLU A 92 16.70 -32.14 -27.80
N GLN A 93 16.97 -31.15 -28.66
CA GLN A 93 18.17 -30.31 -28.59
C GLN A 93 18.17 -29.29 -27.44
N ILE A 94 17.02 -28.99 -26.84
CA ILE A 94 16.92 -28.05 -25.72
C ILE A 94 17.59 -28.66 -24.48
N ASP A 95 18.65 -28.02 -23.97
CA ASP A 95 19.29 -28.34 -22.69
C ASP A 95 19.07 -27.22 -21.67
N PRO A 96 18.10 -27.37 -20.74
CA PRO A 96 17.75 -26.33 -19.79
C PRO A 96 18.91 -25.71 -19.02
N ASN A 97 19.98 -26.48 -18.76
CA ASN A 97 21.13 -26.03 -17.95
C ASN A 97 22.13 -25.14 -18.72
N SER A 98 22.04 -25.08 -20.05
CA SER A 98 23.02 -24.36 -20.87
C SER A 98 22.43 -23.24 -21.73
N GLU A 99 21.11 -23.23 -21.96
CA GLU A 99 20.39 -22.24 -22.77
C GLU A 99 20.63 -20.78 -22.34
N TYR A 100 20.82 -20.52 -21.04
CA TYR A 100 20.98 -19.15 -20.53
C TYR A 100 22.44 -18.68 -20.38
N ASN A 101 23.42 -19.55 -20.61
CA ASN A 101 24.83 -19.18 -20.41
C ASN A 101 25.25 -18.02 -21.32
N ASP A 102 24.89 -18.07 -22.60
CA ASP A 102 25.19 -17.01 -23.57
C ASP A 102 24.52 -15.67 -23.20
N PHE A 103 23.28 -15.74 -22.70
CA PHE A 103 22.53 -14.57 -22.26
C PHE A 103 23.22 -13.89 -21.07
N ILE A 104 23.65 -14.67 -20.07
CA ILE A 104 24.34 -14.16 -18.88
C ILE A 104 25.67 -13.51 -19.27
N ASP A 105 26.48 -14.18 -20.09
CA ASP A 105 27.77 -13.65 -20.53
C ASP A 105 27.62 -12.37 -21.37
N THR A 106 26.57 -12.28 -22.19
CA THR A 106 26.30 -11.12 -23.03
C THR A 106 25.77 -9.91 -22.25
N HIS A 107 24.96 -10.13 -21.20
CA HIS A 107 24.21 -9.08 -20.52
C HIS A 107 24.66 -8.80 -19.08
N ARG A 108 25.67 -9.52 -18.55
CA ARG A 108 26.23 -9.23 -17.23
C ARG A 108 26.73 -7.78 -17.15
N SER A 109 26.41 -7.11 -16.06
CA SER A 109 26.93 -5.79 -15.76
C SER A 109 28.43 -5.83 -15.48
N SER A 110 29.11 -4.70 -15.69
CA SER A 110 30.50 -4.52 -15.24
C SER A 110 30.58 -4.63 -13.71
N GLU A 111 31.72 -5.10 -13.22
CA GLU A 111 32.02 -5.15 -11.79
C GLU A 111 31.91 -3.73 -11.19
N VAL A 112 31.09 -3.59 -10.14
CA VAL A 112 30.89 -2.31 -9.47
C VAL A 112 32.03 -2.12 -8.46
N VAL A 113 32.71 -0.97 -8.52
CA VAL A 113 33.73 -0.62 -7.52
C VAL A 113 33.05 -0.41 -6.17
N GLU A 114 33.37 -1.27 -5.21
CA GLU A 114 32.86 -1.19 -3.85
C GLU A 114 33.30 0.12 -3.19
N GLN A 115 32.34 0.88 -2.65
CA GLN A 115 32.63 2.05 -1.82
C GLN A 115 32.67 1.61 -0.36
N GLU A 116 33.79 1.83 0.33
CA GLU A 116 33.89 1.57 1.77
C GLU A 116 32.99 2.52 2.55
N ILE A 117 32.11 1.96 3.40
CA ILE A 117 31.27 2.73 4.30
C ILE A 117 32.08 3.09 5.55
N GLU A 118 32.54 4.34 5.64
CA GLU A 118 33.32 4.85 6.76
C GLU A 118 32.62 6.00 7.51
N PHE A 119 33.07 6.27 8.74
CA PHE A 119 32.60 7.40 9.52
C PHE A 119 33.12 8.70 8.90
N ASP A 120 32.23 9.65 8.63
CA ASP A 120 32.61 10.96 8.12
C ASP A 120 33.29 11.78 9.22
N THR A 121 34.63 11.77 9.21
CA THR A 121 35.46 12.43 10.21
C THR A 121 35.36 13.95 10.16
N SER A 122 34.90 14.53 9.04
CA SER A 122 34.68 15.99 8.93
C SER A 122 33.61 16.49 9.92
N LEU A 123 32.71 15.60 10.36
CA LEU A 123 31.68 15.88 11.36
C LEU A 123 32.25 16.12 12.77
N LEU A 124 33.53 15.81 13.01
CA LEU A 124 34.20 15.92 14.32
C LEU A 124 35.10 17.15 14.43
N GLU A 125 35.40 17.86 13.34
CA GLU A 125 36.41 18.93 13.29
C GLU A 125 36.13 20.11 14.26
N GLU A 126 34.88 20.30 14.69
CA GLU A 126 34.47 21.40 15.57
C GLU A 126 34.14 20.97 17.02
N ASN A 127 34.36 19.70 17.39
CA ASN A 127 34.00 19.18 18.70
C ASN A 127 35.08 18.24 19.28
N GLU A 128 35.82 18.72 20.28
CA GLU A 128 36.93 17.98 20.92
C GLU A 128 36.47 16.77 21.75
N ASN A 129 35.17 16.64 22.02
CA ASN A 129 34.62 15.62 22.93
C ASN A 129 33.97 14.42 22.24
N LEU A 130 33.91 14.36 20.91
CA LEU A 130 33.31 13.25 20.16
C LEU A 130 34.39 12.41 19.46
N GLN A 131 34.27 11.09 19.54
CA GLN A 131 35.19 10.15 18.91
C GLN A 131 34.50 9.36 17.79
N ALA A 132 35.16 9.23 16.64
CA ALA A 132 34.66 8.46 15.50
C ALA A 132 34.46 7.00 15.90
N ASN A 133 33.36 6.38 15.43
CA ASN A 133 33.02 4.98 15.66
C ASN A 133 32.82 4.58 17.14
N GLU A 134 32.79 5.53 18.08
CA GLU A 134 32.63 5.24 19.50
C GLU A 134 31.30 5.77 20.05
N ILE A 135 30.60 4.90 20.80
CA ILE A 135 29.38 5.27 21.50
C ILE A 135 29.71 6.16 22.70
N MET A 136 29.12 7.35 22.74
CA MET A 136 29.29 8.32 23.80
C MET A 136 28.41 8.00 25.01
N TRP A 137 29.04 7.66 26.13
CA TRP A 137 28.38 7.44 27.42
C TRP A 137 28.74 8.56 28.42
N ASN A 138 27.76 9.37 28.80
CA ASN A 138 27.89 10.48 29.76
C ASN A 138 26.54 10.77 30.44
N ASN A 139 26.52 11.74 31.35
CA ASN A 139 25.31 12.08 32.11
C ASN A 139 24.11 12.55 31.27
N LEU A 140 24.29 12.86 29.99
CA LEU A 140 23.23 13.24 29.06
C LEU A 140 22.74 12.06 28.20
N THR A 141 23.54 11.02 28.01
CA THR A 141 23.23 9.90 27.10
C THR A 141 22.99 8.55 27.79
N ALA A 142 23.42 8.38 29.04
CA ALA A 142 23.38 7.10 29.74
C ALA A 142 21.99 6.44 29.75
N GLU A 143 20.93 7.18 30.11
CA GLU A 143 19.55 6.67 30.10
C GLU A 143 19.09 6.33 28.67
N SER A 144 19.40 7.20 27.69
CA SER A 144 19.01 6.99 26.30
C SER A 144 19.67 5.75 25.68
N LEU A 145 20.89 5.41 26.10
CA LEU A 145 21.61 4.22 25.67
C LEU A 145 20.95 2.94 26.18
N GLN A 146 20.46 2.94 27.42
CA GLN A 146 19.70 1.81 27.94
C GLN A 146 18.37 1.62 27.19
N VAL A 147 17.69 2.72 26.83
CA VAL A 147 16.47 2.67 26.01
C VAL A 147 16.79 2.15 24.60
N MET A 148 17.85 2.66 23.95
CA MET A 148 18.28 2.18 22.63
C MET A 148 18.65 0.70 22.66
N LEU A 149 19.39 0.25 23.68
CA LEU A 149 19.73 -1.17 23.84
C LEU A 149 18.47 -2.04 23.98
N LYS A 150 17.52 -1.62 24.81
CA LYS A 150 16.24 -2.32 24.97
C LYS A 150 15.47 -2.41 23.64
N THR A 151 15.39 -1.31 22.88
CA THR A 151 14.74 -1.30 21.57
C THR A 151 15.41 -2.26 20.58
N VAL A 152 16.74 -2.24 20.49
CA VAL A 152 17.48 -3.15 19.59
C VAL A 152 17.29 -4.61 20.00
N ILE A 153 17.23 -4.92 21.31
CA ILE A 153 16.92 -6.28 21.79
C ILE A 153 15.50 -6.71 21.39
N GLU A 154 14.51 -5.84 21.54
CA GLU A 154 13.12 -6.12 21.14
C GLU A 154 13.01 -6.35 19.62
N GLU A 155 13.66 -5.52 18.80
CA GLU A 155 13.69 -5.67 17.34
C GLU A 155 14.43 -6.94 16.90
N LEU A 156 15.54 -7.29 17.56
CA LEU A 156 16.26 -8.54 17.32
C LEU A 156 15.40 -9.75 17.64
N MET A 157 14.75 -9.78 18.80
CA MET A 157 13.86 -10.88 19.20
C MET A 157 12.69 -11.07 18.21
N GLN A 158 12.06 -9.97 17.79
CA GLN A 158 10.98 -10.02 16.81
C GLN A 158 11.47 -10.54 15.45
N THR A 159 12.65 -10.11 15.02
CA THR A 159 13.27 -10.56 13.77
C THR A 159 13.59 -12.06 13.83
N GLN A 160 14.17 -12.54 14.93
CA GLN A 160 14.47 -13.94 15.17
C GLN A 160 13.22 -14.83 15.18
N GLN A 161 12.15 -14.39 15.84
CA GLN A 161 10.89 -15.13 15.84
C GLN A 161 10.29 -15.24 14.43
N THR A 162 10.36 -14.15 13.66
CA THR A 162 9.88 -14.13 12.27
C THR A 162 10.73 -15.02 11.37
N LEU A 163 12.06 -14.97 11.54
CA LEU A 163 13.01 -15.80 10.81
C LEU A 163 12.74 -17.29 11.02
N LEU A 164 12.62 -17.73 12.28
CA LEU A 164 12.31 -19.13 12.60
C LEU A 164 11.01 -19.62 11.94
N SER A 165 9.95 -18.80 12.00
CA SER A 165 8.68 -19.13 11.36
C SER A 165 8.80 -19.24 9.84
N LYS A 166 9.60 -18.39 9.20
CA LYS A 166 9.81 -18.43 7.74
C LYS A 166 10.70 -19.60 7.33
N GLU A 167 11.72 -19.93 8.11
CA GLU A 167 12.57 -21.12 7.88
C GLU A 167 11.76 -22.43 7.99
N GLU A 168 10.82 -22.52 8.92
CA GLU A 168 9.90 -23.66 9.02
C GLU A 168 9.01 -23.79 7.76
N LEU A 169 8.48 -22.68 7.25
CA LEU A 169 7.71 -22.66 6.01
C LEU A 169 8.54 -23.05 4.78
N VAL A 170 9.83 -22.70 4.74
CA VAL A 170 10.75 -23.17 3.68
C VAL A 170 10.83 -24.68 3.68
N LEU A 171 11.08 -25.30 4.84
CA LEU A 171 11.18 -26.75 4.97
C LEU A 171 9.87 -27.46 4.61
N GLU A 172 8.72 -26.90 5.02
CA GLU A 172 7.41 -27.44 4.68
C GLU A 172 7.17 -27.40 3.16
N LEU A 173 7.48 -26.27 2.52
CA LEU A 173 7.28 -26.10 1.08
C LEU A 173 8.26 -26.95 0.27
N GLU A 174 9.52 -27.08 0.69
CA GLU A 174 10.50 -27.99 0.08
C GLU A 174 9.99 -29.44 0.11
N LYS A 175 9.50 -29.89 1.27
CA LYS A 175 8.92 -31.23 1.42
C LYS A 175 7.71 -31.43 0.50
N LYS A 176 6.83 -30.43 0.43
CA LYS A 176 5.64 -30.48 -0.44
C LYS A 176 6.01 -30.53 -1.92
N ILE A 177 7.02 -29.80 -2.35
CA ILE A 177 7.53 -29.83 -3.73
C ILE A 177 8.12 -31.20 -4.05
N GLU A 178 8.89 -31.78 -3.12
CA GLU A 178 9.48 -33.11 -3.28
C GLU A 178 8.40 -34.21 -3.40
N GLU A 179 7.34 -34.14 -2.59
CA GLU A 179 6.19 -35.04 -2.68
C GLU A 179 5.44 -34.84 -4.01
N SER A 180 5.16 -33.58 -4.39
CA SER A 180 4.46 -33.24 -5.63
C SER A 180 5.24 -33.68 -6.87
N SER A 181 6.57 -33.59 -6.83
CA SER A 181 7.47 -34.02 -7.91
C SER A 181 7.39 -35.53 -8.15
N LYS A 182 7.12 -36.34 -7.11
CA LYS A 182 6.97 -37.80 -7.21
C LYS A 182 5.61 -38.25 -7.72
N THR A 183 4.57 -37.44 -7.49
CA THR A 183 3.18 -37.74 -7.89
C THR A 183 2.78 -37.05 -9.19
N CYS A 184 3.70 -36.35 -9.85
CA CYS A 184 3.49 -35.65 -11.10
C CYS A 184 3.25 -36.65 -12.24
N GLU A 185 1.99 -37.09 -12.40
CA GLU A 185 1.55 -38.00 -13.46
C GLU A 185 0.79 -37.26 -14.57
N LYS A 186 0.25 -36.06 -14.30
CA LYS A 186 -0.56 -35.31 -15.27
C LYS A 186 0.19 -34.07 -15.77
N LYS A 187 -0.04 -33.75 -17.04
CA LYS A 187 0.64 -32.68 -17.78
C LYS A 187 0.36 -31.27 -17.21
N SER A 188 -0.80 -31.08 -16.56
CA SER A 188 -1.14 -29.86 -15.77
C SER A 188 -0.31 -29.66 -14.50
N ASP A 189 0.37 -30.70 -14.01
CA ASP A 189 1.09 -30.65 -12.74
C ASP A 189 2.44 -29.94 -12.90
N ILE A 190 2.99 -29.86 -14.13
CA ILE A 190 4.27 -29.19 -14.45
C ILE A 190 4.21 -27.70 -14.12
N VAL A 191 3.12 -27.02 -14.50
CA VAL A 191 2.93 -25.58 -14.24
C VAL A 191 2.71 -25.33 -12.74
N LEU A 192 1.98 -26.22 -12.06
CA LEU A 192 1.78 -26.14 -10.62
C LEU A 192 3.11 -26.31 -9.85
N LEU A 193 3.93 -27.28 -10.26
CA LEU A 193 5.27 -27.51 -9.71
C LEU A 193 6.19 -26.31 -9.92
N LEU A 194 6.17 -25.69 -11.11
CA LEU A 194 6.92 -24.48 -11.40
C LEU A 194 6.50 -23.33 -10.47
N SER A 195 5.19 -23.10 -10.29
CA SER A 195 4.67 -22.08 -9.38
C SER A 195 5.08 -22.32 -7.92
N GLN A 196 5.06 -23.58 -7.45
CA GLN A 196 5.52 -23.92 -6.11
C GLN A 196 7.02 -23.66 -5.93
N LYS A 197 7.85 -24.02 -6.93
CA LYS A 197 9.30 -23.75 -6.91
C LYS A 197 9.59 -22.24 -6.90
N GLN A 198 8.85 -21.45 -7.66
CA GLN A 198 8.96 -19.99 -7.62
C GLN A 198 8.65 -19.45 -6.21
N ALA A 199 7.54 -19.88 -5.60
CA ALA A 199 7.18 -19.45 -4.24
C ALA A 199 8.24 -19.83 -3.19
N LEU A 200 8.91 -20.98 -3.38
CA LEU A 200 10.03 -21.39 -2.52
C LEU A 200 11.23 -20.45 -2.65
N GLU A 201 11.59 -20.07 -3.86
CA GLU A 201 12.70 -19.16 -4.12
C GLU A 201 12.43 -17.75 -3.55
N GLU A 202 11.21 -17.22 -3.69
CA GLU A 202 10.78 -15.96 -3.06
C GLU A 202 10.84 -16.01 -1.52
N LEU A 203 10.42 -17.15 -0.94
CA LEU A 203 10.50 -17.35 0.51
C LEU A 203 11.94 -17.42 1.01
N LYS A 204 12.85 -18.08 0.26
CA LYS A 204 14.28 -18.12 0.56
C LYS A 204 14.92 -16.73 0.54
N GLN A 205 14.55 -15.88 -0.41
CA GLN A 205 15.01 -14.49 -0.45
C GLN A 205 14.52 -13.69 0.78
N THR A 206 13.27 -13.90 1.20
CA THR A 206 12.72 -13.28 2.41
C THR A 206 13.50 -13.72 3.67
N VAL A 207 13.81 -15.02 3.79
CA VAL A 207 14.64 -15.56 4.88
C VAL A 207 16.02 -14.92 4.88
N GLN A 208 16.65 -14.75 3.71
CA GLN A 208 17.97 -14.14 3.61
C GLN A 208 17.97 -12.66 4.04
N GLN A 209 16.94 -11.88 3.70
CA GLN A 209 16.78 -10.50 4.15
C GLN A 209 16.60 -10.40 5.68
N LEU A 210 15.86 -11.36 6.27
CA LEU A 210 15.69 -11.44 7.72
C LEU A 210 16.99 -11.80 8.43
N ARG A 211 17.79 -12.72 7.90
CA ARG A 211 19.14 -13.03 8.41
C ARG A 211 20.07 -11.81 8.38
N CYS A 212 19.96 -10.99 7.34
CA CYS A 212 20.72 -9.74 7.27
C CYS A 212 20.30 -8.75 8.36
N SER A 213 18.99 -8.62 8.57
CA SER A 213 18.43 -7.76 9.63
C SER A 213 18.81 -8.27 11.03
N GLU A 214 18.77 -9.58 11.24
CA GLU A 214 19.22 -10.21 12.49
C GLU A 214 20.68 -9.89 12.80
N ALA A 215 21.57 -10.12 11.83
CA ALA A 215 23.00 -9.84 12.00
C ALA A 215 23.25 -8.35 12.31
N LYS A 216 22.54 -7.45 11.63
CA LYS A 216 22.60 -6.01 11.89
C LYS A 216 22.23 -5.68 13.33
N PHE A 217 21.08 -6.16 13.81
CA PHE A 217 20.63 -5.89 15.17
C PHE A 217 21.52 -6.56 16.21
N ALA A 218 22.05 -7.75 15.93
CA ALA A 218 23.00 -8.44 16.80
C ALA A 218 24.30 -7.62 16.97
N ALA A 219 24.85 -7.07 15.87
CA ALA A 219 26.06 -6.22 15.93
C ALA A 219 25.80 -4.89 16.65
N GLN A 220 24.65 -4.27 16.45
CA GLN A 220 24.25 -3.05 17.17
C GLN A 220 24.05 -3.31 18.67
N LYS A 221 23.43 -4.45 19.00
CA LYS A 221 23.25 -4.91 20.37
C LYS A 221 24.60 -5.12 21.05
N GLU A 222 25.52 -5.86 20.42
CA GLU A 222 26.86 -6.12 20.96
C GLU A 222 27.60 -4.82 21.27
N LEU A 223 27.58 -3.85 20.34
CA LEU A 223 28.22 -2.55 20.54
C LEU A 223 27.63 -1.77 21.74
N LEU A 224 26.31 -1.81 21.90
CA LEU A 224 25.62 -1.15 23.01
C LEU A 224 25.84 -1.89 24.34
N GLU A 225 25.77 -3.22 24.36
CA GLU A 225 26.01 -4.04 25.55
C GLU A 225 27.43 -3.88 26.05
N GLN A 226 28.42 -3.91 25.16
CA GLN A 226 29.82 -3.65 25.51
C GLN A 226 29.95 -2.29 26.19
N LYS A 227 29.37 -1.23 25.62
CA LYS A 227 29.47 0.11 26.19
C LYS A 227 28.74 0.24 27.53
N VAL A 228 27.59 -0.42 27.69
CA VAL A 228 26.86 -0.44 28.97
C VAL A 228 27.65 -1.21 30.02
N GLN A 229 28.22 -2.36 29.68
CA GLN A 229 28.98 -3.22 30.59
C GLN A 229 30.31 -2.58 31.03
N GLU A 230 31.04 -1.93 30.12
CA GLU A 230 32.26 -1.17 30.45
C GLU A 230 32.03 -0.08 31.51
N ASN A 231 30.79 0.40 31.61
CA ASN A 231 30.39 1.50 32.48
C ASN A 231 29.44 1.07 33.61
N ASP A 232 29.26 -0.23 33.81
CA ASP A 232 28.43 -0.76 34.89
C ASP A 232 29.00 -0.38 36.26
N GLY A 233 28.14 0.09 37.16
CA GLY A 233 28.52 0.59 38.49
C GLY A 233 29.31 1.90 38.52
N LYS A 234 29.55 2.56 37.37
CA LYS A 234 30.20 3.89 37.30
C LYS A 234 29.16 5.00 37.21
N GLU A 235 29.45 6.16 37.81
CA GLU A 235 28.63 7.36 37.57
C GLU A 235 28.97 7.96 36.19
N PRO A 236 27.96 8.36 35.39
CA PRO A 236 28.20 8.96 34.08
C PRO A 236 29.04 10.24 34.18
N PRO A 237 30.12 10.37 33.40
CA PRO A 237 30.96 11.57 33.46
C PRO A 237 30.14 12.82 33.08
N PRO A 238 30.33 13.94 33.79
CA PRO A 238 29.64 15.19 33.47
C PRO A 238 30.20 15.78 32.17
N VAL A 239 29.30 16.19 31.27
CA VAL A 239 29.67 16.77 29.96
C VAL A 239 30.30 18.17 30.07
N VAL A 240 30.10 18.91 31.17
CA VAL A 240 30.57 20.31 31.31
C VAL A 240 31.20 20.55 32.68
N ASN A 241 32.50 20.83 32.72
CA ASN A 241 33.10 21.61 33.82
C ASN A 241 32.82 23.08 33.53
N TYR A 242 31.81 23.65 34.18
CA TYR A 242 31.69 25.11 34.22
C TYR A 242 32.83 25.62 35.08
N GLU A 243 33.89 26.19 34.49
CA GLU A 243 34.87 26.94 35.27
C GLU A 243 34.09 28.01 36.05
N GLU A 244 34.22 28.01 37.38
CA GLU A 244 33.65 29.07 38.21
C GLU A 244 34.25 30.39 37.76
N ASP A 245 33.40 31.33 37.32
CA ASP A 245 33.77 32.68 36.88
C ASP A 245 34.65 33.39 37.93
N ALA A 246 35.96 33.23 37.82
CA ALA A 246 36.93 34.10 38.45
C ALA A 246 37.04 35.37 37.61
N ARG A 247 36.24 36.38 38.00
CA ARG A 247 36.39 37.82 37.71
C ARG A 247 37.19 38.19 36.46
N SER A 248 36.52 38.78 35.47
CA SER A 248 37.13 39.90 34.75
C SER A 248 36.08 40.88 34.24
N VAL A 249 36.17 42.09 34.78
CA VAL A 249 35.48 43.29 34.29
C VAL A 249 36.44 43.89 33.26
N THR A 250 36.08 43.91 31.98
CA THR A 250 36.29 45.05 31.06
C THR A 250 35.99 44.69 29.60
N SER A 251 35.53 45.72 28.89
CA SER A 251 35.55 45.91 27.44
C SER A 251 34.36 45.43 26.62
N MET A 252 33.63 46.44 26.15
CA MET A 252 32.78 46.41 24.97
C MET A 252 33.52 45.79 23.78
N ASP A 253 32.86 44.87 23.07
CA ASP A 253 32.75 44.96 21.61
C ASP A 253 31.63 44.04 21.11
N LYS A 254 30.73 44.61 20.30
CA LYS A 254 29.67 43.89 19.60
C LYS A 254 30.30 43.10 18.44
N LYS A 255 30.16 41.77 18.45
CA LYS A 255 30.21 40.94 17.23
C LYS A 255 29.18 39.81 17.32
N ASP A 256 28.33 39.74 16.31
CA ASP A 256 27.33 38.69 16.09
C ASP A 256 27.96 37.29 16.20
N LYS A 257 27.56 36.55 17.23
CA LYS A 257 27.68 35.09 17.28
C LYS A 257 26.27 34.50 17.17
N VAL A 258 25.72 34.55 15.96
CA VAL A 258 24.60 33.70 15.58
C VAL A 258 25.12 32.26 15.44
N SER A 259 24.26 31.33 15.86
CA SER A 259 24.48 29.92 16.21
C SER A 259 25.16 29.07 15.13
N ARG A 260 26.41 28.65 15.39
CA ARG A 260 27.17 27.65 14.59
C ARG A 260 26.81 26.20 14.95
N PHE A 261 26.21 26.01 16.12
CA PHE A 261 25.69 24.72 16.61
C PHE A 261 24.53 24.18 15.76
N ASP A 262 23.79 25.07 15.09
CA ASP A 262 22.67 24.68 14.22
C ASP A 262 23.15 24.08 12.89
N THR A 263 24.37 24.39 12.42
CA THR A 263 24.97 23.86 11.19
C THR A 263 25.27 22.36 11.30
N ILE A 264 25.88 21.92 12.42
CA ILE A 264 26.19 20.50 12.68
C ILE A 264 24.89 19.71 12.90
N ARG A 265 23.94 20.27 13.66
CA ARG A 265 22.61 19.68 13.86
C ARG A 265 21.91 19.40 12.53
N HIS A 266 21.95 20.34 11.58
CA HIS A 266 21.32 20.18 10.27
C HIS A 266 22.07 19.20 9.36
N SER A 267 23.40 19.10 9.49
CA SER A 267 24.22 18.19 8.70
C SER A 267 24.01 16.72 9.11
N ILE A 268 24.10 16.40 10.41
CA ILE A 268 23.87 15.03 10.92
C ILE A 268 22.40 14.62 10.75
N ALA A 269 21.45 15.53 10.99
CA ALA A 269 20.03 15.25 10.76
C ALA A 269 19.66 15.10 9.28
N GLY A 270 20.47 15.65 8.36
CA GLY A 270 20.30 15.52 6.91
C GLY A 270 20.73 14.14 6.40
N ILE A 271 21.81 13.58 6.95
CA ILE A 271 22.36 12.26 6.56
C ILE A 271 21.47 11.10 7.07
N ILE A 272 20.84 11.27 8.24
CA ILE A 272 19.99 10.23 8.87
C ILE A 272 18.57 10.18 8.27
N ARG A 273 18.22 11.08 7.33
CA ARG A 273 16.96 10.99 6.59
C ARG A 273 17.09 9.96 5.47
N SER A 274 16.61 8.74 5.71
CA SER A 274 16.24 7.83 4.61
C SER A 274 15.13 8.47 3.75
N PRO A 275 15.01 8.12 2.46
CA PRO A 275 14.17 8.83 1.51
C PRO A 275 12.69 8.58 1.81
N LYS A 276 12.08 9.45 2.60
CA LYS A 276 10.62 9.68 2.57
C LYS A 276 10.37 10.78 1.55
N SER A 277 9.78 10.37 0.42
CA SER A 277 9.36 11.24 -0.65
C SER A 277 8.44 12.37 -0.15
N MET A 278 8.78 13.57 -0.60
CA MET A 278 7.95 14.75 -0.83
C MET A 278 6.87 15.12 0.21
N LEU A 279 7.15 16.16 1.00
CA LEU A 279 6.14 17.11 1.42
C LEU A 279 6.56 18.53 1.02
N GLY A 280 5.67 19.15 0.25
CA GLY A 280 5.83 20.45 -0.36
C GLY A 280 5.88 21.61 0.64
N SER A 281 6.44 22.69 0.13
CA SER A 281 6.62 24.00 0.70
C SER A 281 5.38 24.57 1.40
N SER A 282 5.54 25.00 2.65
CA SER A 282 4.61 25.89 3.34
C SER A 282 4.84 27.35 2.92
N SER A 283 4.02 27.85 2.01
CA SER A 283 3.82 29.29 1.82
C SER A 283 2.93 29.84 2.93
N PHE A 284 3.45 30.81 3.67
CA PHE A 284 2.73 31.62 4.66
C PHE A 284 1.55 32.36 4.04
N PHE A 285 0.33 32.20 4.57
CA PHE A 285 -0.68 33.26 4.70
C PHE A 285 -1.67 32.91 5.83
N ASP A 286 -1.99 33.95 6.60
CA ASP A 286 -2.85 34.13 7.79
C ASP A 286 -3.89 33.04 8.14
N VAL A 287 -3.82 32.52 9.38
CA VAL A 287 -4.66 31.42 9.88
C VAL A 287 -5.54 31.88 11.05
N ILE A 288 -6.86 31.85 10.84
CA ILE A 288 -7.89 31.75 11.89
C ILE A 288 -7.58 30.50 12.72
N SER A 289 -7.59 30.60 14.05
CA SER A 289 -7.32 29.47 14.96
C SER A 289 -8.16 28.24 14.57
N THR A 290 -7.52 27.09 14.35
CA THR A 290 -8.17 25.85 13.91
C THR A 290 -9.28 25.37 14.85
N THR A 291 -9.27 25.83 16.10
CA THR A 291 -10.26 25.49 17.14
C THR A 291 -11.61 26.16 16.98
N GLU A 292 -11.70 27.28 16.27
CA GLU A 292 -12.96 28.02 16.09
C GLU A 292 -13.82 27.44 14.97
N LYS A 293 -13.23 26.60 14.11
CA LYS A 293 -13.93 25.97 12.99
C LYS A 293 -14.91 24.89 13.47
N PRO A 294 -16.15 24.85 12.95
CA PRO A 294 -17.10 23.77 13.21
C PRO A 294 -16.50 22.39 12.92
N LEU A 295 -17.01 21.34 13.60
CA LEU A 295 -16.51 19.97 13.43
C LEU A 295 -16.48 19.50 11.97
N ALA A 296 -17.52 19.84 11.19
CA ALA A 296 -17.62 19.46 9.77
C ALA A 296 -16.46 19.99 8.92
N GLU A 297 -15.90 21.15 9.30
CA GLU A 297 -14.81 21.85 8.61
C GLU A 297 -13.42 21.42 9.10
N GLN A 298 -13.34 20.55 10.11
CA GLN A 298 -12.06 20.04 10.60
C GLN A 298 -11.45 19.08 9.56
N ASP A 299 -10.16 19.26 9.32
CA ASP A 299 -9.41 18.50 8.31
C ASP A 299 -9.27 17.01 8.68
N TRP A 300 -9.27 16.70 9.97
CA TRP A 300 -9.20 15.34 10.54
C TRP A 300 -10.57 14.73 10.85
N TYR A 301 -11.68 15.41 10.55
CA TYR A 301 -13.03 14.88 10.70
C TYR A 301 -13.51 14.27 9.39
N HIS A 302 -13.67 12.95 9.32
CA HIS A 302 -14.00 12.21 8.09
C HIS A 302 -15.49 11.89 7.94
N GLY A 303 -16.36 12.44 8.79
CA GLY A 303 -17.80 12.24 8.69
C GLY A 303 -18.22 10.80 8.94
N ALA A 304 -19.15 10.31 8.12
CA ALA A 304 -19.78 9.01 8.22
C ALA A 304 -18.99 7.88 7.52
N ILE A 305 -17.65 7.93 7.49
CA ILE A 305 -16.86 6.83 6.91
C ILE A 305 -16.96 5.52 7.76
N PRO A 306 -17.07 4.35 7.11
CA PRO A 306 -17.02 3.03 7.73
C PRO A 306 -15.82 2.83 8.67
N ARG A 307 -16.01 2.00 9.71
CA ARG A 307 -14.90 1.63 10.63
C ARG A 307 -13.70 1.04 9.89
N ILE A 308 -13.92 0.16 8.91
CA ILE A 308 -12.85 -0.48 8.14
C ILE A 308 -12.11 0.56 7.29
N GLU A 309 -12.83 1.48 6.63
CA GLU A 309 -12.21 2.58 5.88
C GLU A 309 -11.32 3.43 6.79
N ALA A 310 -11.80 3.75 7.99
CA ALA A 310 -10.99 4.47 8.97
C ALA A 310 -9.72 3.68 9.37
N GLN A 311 -9.76 2.35 9.44
CA GLN A 311 -8.58 1.54 9.77
C GLN A 311 -7.54 1.54 8.65
N GLU A 312 -7.96 1.57 7.38
CA GLU A 312 -7.06 1.66 6.22
C GLU A 312 -6.37 3.03 6.11
N LEU A 313 -7.04 4.09 6.56
CA LEU A 313 -6.47 5.44 6.64
C LEU A 313 -5.43 5.61 7.75
N LEU A 314 -5.45 4.75 8.77
CA LEU A 314 -4.52 4.81 9.90
C LEU A 314 -3.31 3.90 9.64
N LYS A 315 -2.20 4.50 9.20
CA LYS A 315 -1.05 3.79 8.65
C LYS A 315 0.14 3.70 9.59
N GLN A 316 0.37 4.72 10.41
CA GLN A 316 1.54 4.80 11.30
C GLN A 316 1.16 5.17 12.75
N GLN A 317 2.05 4.86 13.69
CA GLN A 317 1.83 5.06 15.12
C GLN A 317 1.39 6.51 15.43
N GLY A 318 0.30 6.62 16.18
CA GLY A 318 -0.31 7.88 16.61
C GLY A 318 -1.11 8.62 15.53
N ASP A 319 -1.28 8.03 14.34
CA ASP A 319 -2.29 8.48 13.39
C ASP A 319 -3.67 8.48 14.04
N PHE A 320 -4.44 9.54 13.81
CA PHE A 320 -5.79 9.63 14.30
C PHE A 320 -6.74 10.37 13.36
N LEU A 321 -8.02 10.04 13.46
CA LEU A 321 -9.12 10.77 12.84
C LEU A 321 -10.38 10.68 13.69
N VAL A 322 -11.31 11.60 13.49
CA VAL A 322 -12.64 11.54 14.09
C VAL A 322 -13.67 11.26 13.00
N ARG A 323 -14.66 10.43 13.34
CA ARG A 323 -15.76 10.07 12.47
C ARG A 323 -17.05 9.93 13.27
N GLU A 324 -18.18 9.96 12.59
CA GLU A 324 -19.48 9.61 13.16
C GLU A 324 -19.61 8.08 13.29
N SER A 325 -20.21 7.62 14.39
CA SER A 325 -20.47 6.22 14.67
C SER A 325 -21.57 5.69 13.77
N HIS A 326 -21.42 4.44 13.30
CA HIS A 326 -22.46 3.78 12.51
C HIS A 326 -23.48 3.15 13.46
N GLY A 327 -24.75 3.54 13.34
CA GLY A 327 -25.87 2.96 14.10
C GLY A 327 -26.45 3.87 15.19
N LYS A 328 -25.80 4.99 15.51
CA LYS A 328 -26.34 6.04 16.40
C LYS A 328 -25.94 7.43 15.90
N PRO A 329 -26.81 8.12 15.15
CA PRO A 329 -26.58 9.50 14.74
C PRO A 329 -26.23 10.38 15.95
N GLY A 330 -25.21 11.22 15.80
CA GLY A 330 -24.72 12.09 16.88
C GLY A 330 -23.75 11.45 17.89
N GLU A 331 -23.44 10.15 17.77
CA GLU A 331 -22.33 9.52 18.49
C GLU A 331 -21.05 9.63 17.65
N TYR A 332 -19.98 10.17 18.23
CA TYR A 332 -18.70 10.37 17.52
C TYR A 332 -17.63 9.41 18.04
N VAL A 333 -16.71 9.03 17.16
CA VAL A 333 -15.65 8.08 17.45
C VAL A 333 -14.30 8.64 17.01
N LEU A 334 -13.35 8.69 17.95
CA LEU A 334 -11.94 8.89 17.67
C LEU A 334 -11.31 7.54 17.31
N SER A 335 -10.75 7.42 16.12
CA SER A 335 -10.01 6.23 15.69
C SER A 335 -8.51 6.55 15.68
N VAL A 336 -7.68 5.70 16.29
CA VAL A 336 -6.24 5.92 16.47
C VAL A 336 -5.47 4.63 16.21
N PHE A 337 -4.31 4.71 15.57
CA PHE A 337 -3.38 3.58 15.48
C PHE A 337 -2.33 3.68 16.58
N SER A 338 -2.30 2.70 17.49
CA SER A 338 -1.38 2.65 18.62
C SER A 338 -0.99 1.21 18.95
N ASP A 339 0.31 0.98 19.14
CA ASP A 339 0.90 -0.29 19.57
C ASP A 339 0.53 -1.44 18.63
N GLY A 340 0.62 -1.19 17.32
CA GLY A 340 0.23 -2.16 16.29
C GLY A 340 -1.28 -2.42 16.20
N GLN A 341 -2.12 -1.72 16.98
CA GLN A 341 -3.57 -1.90 16.98
C GLN A 341 -4.34 -0.63 16.58
N ARG A 342 -5.38 -0.81 15.77
CA ARG A 342 -6.34 0.27 15.43
C ARG A 342 -7.42 0.31 16.50
N ARG A 343 -7.32 1.28 17.40
CA ARG A 343 -8.22 1.49 18.55
C ARG A 343 -9.31 2.51 18.20
N HIS A 344 -10.48 2.36 18.81
CA HIS A 344 -11.62 3.24 18.59
C HIS A 344 -12.23 3.65 19.92
N PHE A 345 -12.30 4.95 20.17
CA PHE A 345 -12.80 5.55 21.40
C PHE A 345 -14.09 6.32 21.11
N ILE A 346 -15.18 5.94 21.78
CA ILE A 346 -16.43 6.69 21.71
C ILE A 346 -16.24 8.00 22.47
N ILE A 347 -16.54 9.12 21.81
CA ILE A 347 -16.56 10.44 22.42
C ILE A 347 -17.89 10.56 23.17
N GLN A 348 -17.82 10.65 24.49
CA GLN A 348 -18.99 10.75 25.34
C GLN A 348 -19.49 12.19 25.36
N TYR A 349 -20.81 12.37 25.31
CA TYR A 349 -21.46 13.66 25.50
C TYR A 349 -22.31 13.61 26.77
N ALA A 350 -21.89 14.36 27.80
CA ALA A 350 -22.56 14.44 29.09
C ALA A 350 -22.36 15.83 29.69
N ASP A 351 -23.38 16.35 30.40
CA ASP A 351 -23.38 17.71 30.99
C ASP A 351 -23.07 18.82 29.98
N ASN A 352 -23.57 18.68 28.74
CA ASN A 352 -23.27 19.57 27.61
C ASN A 352 -21.77 19.67 27.27
N GLN A 353 -21.00 18.63 27.56
CA GLN A 353 -19.57 18.58 27.29
C GLN A 353 -19.14 17.23 26.68
N TYR A 354 -18.21 17.31 25.73
CA TYR A 354 -17.54 16.17 25.10
C TYR A 354 -16.31 15.75 25.90
N ARG A 355 -16.15 14.44 26.13
CA ARG A 355 -15.01 13.88 26.88
C ARG A 355 -14.69 12.43 26.51
N PHE A 356 -13.48 12.00 26.85
CA PHE A 356 -13.09 10.58 26.91
C PHE A 356 -13.12 10.10 28.37
N GLU A 357 -12.04 10.37 29.11
CA GLU A 357 -11.95 10.25 30.57
C GLU A 357 -11.52 11.60 31.17
N GLY A 358 -12.21 12.08 32.20
CA GLY A 358 -11.83 13.31 32.92
C GLY A 358 -12.51 14.59 32.41
N THR A 359 -11.72 15.59 32.04
CA THR A 359 -12.17 16.95 31.70
C THR A 359 -13.06 16.97 30.46
N GLY A 360 -14.19 17.68 30.55
CA GLY A 360 -15.10 17.88 29.43
C GLY A 360 -14.88 19.21 28.71
N PHE A 361 -15.22 19.23 27.42
CA PHE A 361 -15.06 20.38 26.55
C PHE A 361 -16.37 20.72 25.83
N PRO A 362 -16.67 22.00 25.57
CA PRO A 362 -17.89 22.42 24.86
C PRO A 362 -18.01 21.84 23.44
N THR A 363 -16.89 21.61 22.76
CA THR A 363 -16.87 21.12 21.37
C THR A 363 -15.84 20.02 21.15
N ILE A 364 -16.09 19.13 20.19
CA ILE A 364 -15.13 18.08 19.80
C ILE A 364 -13.79 18.65 19.32
N PRO A 365 -13.74 19.72 18.49
CA PRO A 365 -12.47 20.36 18.13
C PRO A 365 -11.62 20.76 19.34
N GLN A 366 -12.23 21.35 20.38
CA GLN A 366 -11.53 21.72 21.61
C GLN A 366 -11.03 20.49 22.40
N LEU A 367 -11.84 19.43 22.48
CA LEU A 367 -11.42 18.17 23.10
C LEU A 367 -10.18 17.59 22.39
N ILE A 368 -10.23 17.49 21.06
CA ILE A 368 -9.14 16.92 20.26
C ILE A 368 -7.89 17.80 20.33
N GLU A 369 -8.03 19.12 20.22
CA GLU A 369 -6.90 20.05 20.33
C GLU A 369 -6.22 19.96 21.70
N HIS A 370 -6.99 19.82 22.78
CA HIS A 370 -6.44 19.66 24.12
C HIS A 370 -5.57 18.40 24.22
N HIS A 371 -6.09 17.23 23.86
CA HIS A 371 -5.34 15.97 23.89
C HIS A 371 -4.15 15.97 22.92
N TYR A 372 -4.30 16.59 21.76
CA TYR A 372 -3.25 16.69 20.75
C TYR A 372 -2.10 17.59 21.17
N THR A 373 -2.39 18.74 21.79
CA THR A 373 -1.37 19.74 22.15
C THR A 373 -0.68 19.41 23.47
N THR A 374 -1.46 18.98 24.48
CA THR A 374 -0.92 18.63 25.80
C THR A 374 -0.29 17.24 25.85
N LYS A 375 -0.53 16.41 24.82
CA LYS A 375 -0.17 14.98 24.79
C LYS A 375 -0.79 14.18 25.94
N GLN A 376 -1.91 14.65 26.49
CA GLN A 376 -2.68 13.90 27.46
C GLN A 376 -3.22 12.61 26.86
N VAL A 377 -3.03 11.50 27.56
CA VAL A 377 -3.54 10.20 27.15
C VAL A 377 -5.07 10.20 27.04
N ILE A 378 -5.62 9.50 26.04
CA ILE A 378 -7.07 9.41 25.80
C ILE A 378 -7.79 8.72 26.96
N THR A 379 -7.22 7.59 27.41
CA THR A 379 -7.65 6.91 28.65
C THR A 379 -6.42 6.41 29.40
N LYS A 380 -6.50 6.39 30.74
CA LYS A 380 -5.38 5.91 31.58
C LYS A 380 -5.00 4.46 31.27
N LYS A 381 -6.00 3.63 31.00
CA LYS A 381 -5.82 2.21 30.68
C LYS A 381 -5.15 1.98 29.32
N SER A 382 -5.45 2.83 28.34
CA SER A 382 -4.94 2.64 26.97
C SER A 382 -3.57 3.27 26.75
N GLY A 383 -3.23 4.33 27.48
CA GLY A 383 -1.98 5.08 27.29
C GLY A 383 -1.86 5.77 25.93
N VAL A 384 -2.94 5.84 25.14
CA VAL A 384 -2.89 6.35 23.75
C VAL A 384 -2.71 7.85 23.74
N VAL A 385 -1.77 8.34 22.92
CA VAL A 385 -1.49 9.76 22.69
C VAL A 385 -1.72 10.09 21.22
N LEU A 386 -2.28 11.28 20.94
CA LEU A 386 -2.50 11.76 19.57
C LEU A 386 -1.22 12.39 18.98
N LEU A 387 -0.76 11.87 17.84
CA LEU A 387 0.49 12.32 17.21
C LEU A 387 0.28 12.94 15.84
N ASN A 388 -0.48 12.29 14.94
CA ASN A 388 -0.61 12.73 13.55
C ASN A 388 -2.09 12.78 13.12
N PRO A 389 -2.67 13.97 12.86
CA PRO A 389 -4.02 14.05 12.31
C PRO A 389 -4.02 13.52 10.87
N VAL A 390 -4.87 12.54 10.58
CA VAL A 390 -5.09 12.06 9.21
C VAL A 390 -6.02 13.03 8.50
N VAL A 391 -5.48 13.80 7.57
CA VAL A 391 -6.21 14.84 6.83
C VAL A 391 -7.01 14.26 5.67
N LYS A 392 -8.24 14.74 5.48
CA LYS A 392 -9.07 14.44 4.30
C LYS A 392 -8.40 14.90 3.01
N ASP A 393 -8.49 14.09 1.96
CA ASP A 393 -8.11 14.50 0.61
C ASP A 393 -9.15 15.47 0.04
N LYS A 394 -8.90 16.78 0.23
CA LYS A 394 -9.80 17.87 -0.19
C LYS A 394 -10.12 17.86 -1.68
N LYS A 395 -9.30 17.22 -2.52
CA LYS A 395 -9.54 17.10 -3.96
C LYS A 395 -10.84 16.35 -4.27
N TRP A 396 -11.18 15.34 -3.46
CA TRP A 396 -12.29 14.43 -3.76
C TRP A 396 -13.46 14.55 -2.80
N VAL A 397 -13.32 15.30 -1.71
CA VAL A 397 -14.40 15.47 -0.73
C VAL A 397 -15.36 16.55 -1.22
N LEU A 398 -16.63 16.18 -1.36
CA LEU A 398 -17.75 17.09 -1.64
C LEU A 398 -18.68 17.14 -0.44
N ASN A 399 -19.28 18.31 -0.17
CA ASN A 399 -20.33 18.39 0.83
C ASN A 399 -21.68 18.04 0.19
N HIS A 400 -22.59 17.46 0.97
CA HIS A 400 -23.93 17.13 0.49
C HIS A 400 -24.70 18.36 0.01
N GLU A 401 -24.41 19.53 0.60
CA GLU A 401 -25.01 20.81 0.22
C GLU A 401 -24.55 21.28 -1.17
N ASP A 402 -23.44 20.72 -1.68
CA ASP A 402 -22.90 21.02 -3.00
C ASP A 402 -23.62 20.23 -4.11
N VAL A 403 -24.46 19.25 -3.75
CA VAL A 403 -25.11 18.31 -4.68
C VAL A 403 -26.63 18.36 -4.52
N THR A 404 -27.34 18.71 -5.59
CA THR A 404 -28.80 18.61 -5.65
C THR A 404 -29.20 17.31 -6.37
N LEU A 405 -29.92 16.43 -5.69
CA LEU A 405 -30.47 15.21 -6.31
C LEU A 405 -31.69 15.55 -7.18
N GLY A 406 -31.80 14.87 -8.32
CA GLY A 406 -32.89 14.96 -9.27
C GLY A 406 -33.60 13.61 -9.46
N GLU A 407 -33.92 13.28 -10.71
CA GLU A 407 -34.66 12.05 -11.06
C GLU A 407 -33.84 10.77 -10.84
N LEU A 408 -34.52 9.66 -10.57
CA LEU A 408 -33.93 8.34 -10.45
C LEU A 408 -33.51 7.82 -11.84
N LEU A 409 -32.23 7.47 -12.00
CA LEU A 409 -31.68 6.90 -13.22
C LEU A 409 -31.68 5.36 -13.18
N GLY A 410 -31.43 4.77 -12.02
CA GLY A 410 -31.32 3.32 -11.89
C GLY A 410 -31.18 2.82 -10.46
N LYS A 411 -31.13 1.50 -10.30
CA LYS A 411 -30.92 0.82 -9.01
C LYS A 411 -29.79 -0.18 -9.15
N GLY A 412 -28.78 -0.07 -8.31
CA GLY A 412 -27.65 -0.99 -8.23
C GLY A 412 -27.66 -1.81 -6.94
N ASN A 413 -26.60 -2.59 -6.74
CA ASN A 413 -26.46 -3.48 -5.58
C ASN A 413 -26.40 -2.74 -4.23
N PHE A 414 -25.93 -1.49 -4.23
CA PHE A 414 -25.74 -0.68 -3.02
C PHE A 414 -26.85 0.34 -2.76
N GLY A 415 -27.69 0.61 -3.75
CA GLY A 415 -28.67 1.68 -3.65
C GLY A 415 -29.11 2.24 -4.99
N GLU A 416 -29.54 3.49 -4.94
CA GLU A 416 -30.16 4.18 -6.06
C GLU A 416 -29.14 5.08 -6.76
N VAL A 417 -29.25 5.20 -8.07
CA VAL A 417 -28.46 6.13 -8.88
C VAL A 417 -29.39 7.24 -9.33
N TYR A 418 -29.08 8.46 -8.95
CA TYR A 418 -29.85 9.64 -9.32
C TYR A 418 -29.08 10.49 -10.32
N LYS A 419 -29.82 11.21 -11.15
CA LYS A 419 -29.29 12.40 -11.79
C LYS A 419 -29.11 13.46 -10.71
N GLY A 420 -28.03 14.22 -10.77
CA GLY A 420 -27.78 15.31 -9.86
C GLY A 420 -27.27 16.55 -10.58
N THR A 421 -27.15 17.63 -9.82
CA THR A 421 -26.57 18.88 -10.29
C THR A 421 -25.71 19.47 -9.18
N LEU A 422 -24.46 19.80 -9.50
CA LEU A 422 -23.57 20.49 -8.59
C LEU A 422 -23.95 21.98 -8.47
N LYS A 423 -23.42 22.68 -7.46
CA LYS A 423 -23.63 24.12 -7.27
C LYS A 423 -23.30 24.97 -8.51
N ASP A 424 -22.26 24.60 -9.23
CA ASP A 424 -21.81 25.25 -10.48
C ASP A 424 -22.67 24.90 -11.71
N LYS A 425 -23.78 24.16 -11.50
CA LYS A 425 -24.71 23.67 -12.53
C LYS A 425 -24.19 22.50 -13.38
N THR A 426 -23.05 21.92 -13.05
CA THR A 426 -22.56 20.72 -13.72
C THR A 426 -23.50 19.54 -13.46
N PRO A 427 -24.03 18.85 -14.50
CA PRO A 427 -24.85 17.67 -14.34
C PRO A 427 -24.00 16.45 -13.96
N VAL A 428 -24.48 15.64 -13.03
CA VAL A 428 -23.74 14.51 -12.45
C VAL A 428 -24.62 13.27 -12.28
N ALA A 429 -23.99 12.11 -12.15
CA ALA A 429 -24.62 10.89 -11.66
C ALA A 429 -24.24 10.69 -10.18
N VAL A 430 -25.23 10.44 -9.33
CA VAL A 430 -25.06 10.32 -7.88
C VAL A 430 -25.49 8.92 -7.45
N LYS A 431 -24.52 8.06 -7.15
CA LYS A 431 -24.75 6.73 -6.57
C LYS A 431 -24.91 6.89 -5.06
N THR A 432 -26.02 6.42 -4.50
CA THR A 432 -26.29 6.47 -3.06
C THR A 432 -26.03 5.12 -2.42
N CYS A 433 -25.48 5.13 -1.21
CA CYS A 433 -25.39 3.93 -0.38
C CYS A 433 -26.50 3.97 0.67
N LYS A 434 -27.36 2.94 0.69
CA LYS A 434 -28.41 2.86 1.72
C LYS A 434 -27.81 2.66 3.12
N GLU A 435 -28.45 3.26 4.12
CA GLU A 435 -27.98 3.24 5.51
C GLU A 435 -28.12 1.87 6.18
N ASP A 436 -29.09 1.06 5.76
CA ASP A 436 -29.41 -0.25 6.34
C ASP A 436 -28.55 -1.39 5.77
N LEU A 437 -27.64 -1.10 4.84
CA LEU A 437 -26.79 -2.13 4.26
C LEU A 437 -25.76 -2.70 5.25
N PRO A 438 -25.46 -4.01 5.15
CA PRO A 438 -24.32 -4.62 5.84
C PRO A 438 -23.02 -3.85 5.60
N GLN A 439 -22.17 -3.78 6.63
CA GLN A 439 -20.91 -3.04 6.60
C GLN A 439 -20.01 -3.47 5.43
N GLU A 440 -19.99 -4.76 5.10
CA GLU A 440 -19.23 -5.33 3.98
C GLU A 440 -19.62 -4.72 2.63
N LEU A 441 -20.91 -4.46 2.41
CA LEU A 441 -21.40 -3.84 1.17
C LEU A 441 -21.06 -2.35 1.12
N LYS A 442 -21.07 -1.66 2.26
CA LYS A 442 -20.65 -0.25 2.35
C LYS A 442 -19.16 -0.06 2.05
N ILE A 443 -18.32 -1.02 2.47
CA ILE A 443 -16.89 -1.04 2.15
C ILE A 443 -16.71 -1.21 0.64
N LYS A 444 -17.43 -2.16 0.03
CA LYS A 444 -17.42 -2.34 -1.42
C LYS A 444 -17.88 -1.07 -2.15
N PHE A 445 -18.89 -0.38 -1.63
CA PHE A 445 -19.33 0.90 -2.19
C PHE A 445 -18.20 1.94 -2.21
N LEU A 446 -17.50 2.18 -1.09
CA LEU A 446 -16.37 3.13 -1.07
C LEU A 446 -15.15 2.66 -1.87
N SER A 447 -14.97 1.35 -2.02
CA SER A 447 -13.89 0.80 -2.86
C SER A 447 -13.99 1.23 -4.32
N GLU A 448 -15.20 1.42 -4.85
CA GLU A 448 -15.44 1.96 -6.19
C GLU A 448 -14.86 3.37 -6.34
N ALA A 449 -15.11 4.25 -5.38
CA ALA A 449 -14.54 5.58 -5.38
C ALA A 449 -13.01 5.55 -5.23
N ARG A 450 -12.46 4.66 -4.39
CA ARG A 450 -11.02 4.50 -4.21
C ARG A 450 -10.30 4.12 -5.50
N ILE A 451 -10.90 3.22 -6.27
CA ILE A 451 -10.39 2.79 -7.58
C ILE A 451 -10.45 3.96 -8.56
N LEU A 452 -11.63 4.60 -8.69
CA LEU A 452 -11.83 5.67 -9.66
C LEU A 452 -11.01 6.95 -9.39
N LYS A 453 -10.63 7.23 -8.14
CA LYS A 453 -9.73 8.37 -7.80
C LYS A 453 -8.41 8.35 -8.56
N GLN A 454 -7.96 7.17 -8.98
CA GLN A 454 -6.67 6.96 -9.61
C GLN A 454 -6.77 7.01 -11.15
N TYR A 455 -7.98 7.10 -11.71
CA TYR A 455 -8.21 6.89 -13.13
C TYR A 455 -8.65 8.16 -13.86
N ASP A 456 -8.04 8.40 -15.02
CA ASP A 456 -8.43 9.46 -15.93
C ASP A 456 -8.23 8.96 -17.36
N HIS A 457 -9.31 8.48 -17.98
CA HIS A 457 -9.28 7.89 -19.32
C HIS A 457 -10.61 8.13 -20.04
N PRO A 458 -10.63 8.45 -21.35
CA PRO A 458 -11.86 8.78 -22.08
C PRO A 458 -12.93 7.69 -22.05
N ASN A 459 -12.52 6.42 -21.97
CA ASN A 459 -13.41 5.25 -21.95
C ASN A 459 -13.67 4.69 -20.54
N ILE A 460 -13.35 5.43 -19.48
CA ILE A 460 -13.69 5.11 -18.09
C ILE A 460 -14.58 6.24 -17.55
N VAL A 461 -15.60 5.91 -16.75
CA VAL A 461 -16.42 6.92 -16.08
C VAL A 461 -15.58 7.69 -15.08
N LYS A 462 -15.63 9.02 -15.17
CA LYS A 462 -14.87 9.93 -14.32
C LYS A 462 -15.54 10.14 -12.97
N LEU A 463 -14.78 9.91 -11.90
CA LEU A 463 -15.16 10.35 -10.56
C LEU A 463 -15.02 11.88 -10.47
N ILE A 464 -16.01 12.52 -9.87
CA ILE A 464 -15.98 13.95 -9.54
C ILE A 464 -15.68 14.12 -8.04
N GLY A 465 -16.32 13.33 -7.18
CA GLY A 465 -16.06 13.38 -5.76
C GLY A 465 -16.94 12.43 -4.94
N VAL A 466 -16.78 12.49 -3.63
CA VAL A 466 -17.44 11.62 -2.66
C VAL A 466 -17.99 12.48 -1.52
N CYS A 467 -19.27 12.30 -1.18
CA CYS A 467 -19.88 12.94 -0.03
C CYS A 467 -19.92 11.94 1.13
N THR A 468 -18.91 11.98 2.01
CA THR A 468 -18.84 11.12 3.20
C THR A 468 -19.18 11.86 4.49
N GLN A 469 -19.46 13.17 4.42
CA GLN A 469 -19.57 14.02 5.61
C GLN A 469 -20.77 13.68 6.51
N ARG A 470 -21.84 13.15 5.91
CA ARG A 470 -23.03 12.61 6.58
C ARG A 470 -23.64 11.47 5.77
N GLN A 471 -24.60 10.77 6.34
CA GLN A 471 -25.44 9.81 5.61
C GLN A 471 -26.58 10.53 4.85
N PRO A 472 -27.07 9.95 3.75
CA PRO A 472 -26.51 8.81 3.03
C PRO A 472 -25.20 9.19 2.29
N ILE A 473 -24.23 8.27 2.20
CA ILE A 473 -22.97 8.51 1.48
C ILE A 473 -23.23 8.57 -0.04
N TYR A 474 -22.61 9.53 -0.73
CA TYR A 474 -22.68 9.68 -2.19
C TYR A 474 -21.33 9.43 -2.87
N ILE A 475 -21.38 8.76 -4.02
CA ILE A 475 -20.31 8.78 -5.04
C ILE A 475 -20.85 9.59 -6.22
N VAL A 476 -20.17 10.70 -6.52
CA VAL A 476 -20.56 11.64 -7.57
C VAL A 476 -19.64 11.46 -8.77
N MET A 477 -20.22 11.11 -9.91
CA MET A 477 -19.53 10.81 -11.17
C MET A 477 -20.05 11.70 -12.29
N GLU A 478 -19.32 11.75 -13.40
CA GLU A 478 -19.83 12.38 -14.62
C GLU A 478 -21.17 11.75 -15.05
N LEU A 479 -22.11 12.58 -15.51
CA LEU A 479 -23.35 12.07 -16.08
C LEU A 479 -23.11 11.67 -17.53
N VAL A 480 -23.28 10.38 -17.83
CA VAL A 480 -23.17 9.85 -19.19
C VAL A 480 -24.58 9.76 -19.82
N PRO A 481 -24.97 10.65 -20.76
CA PRO A 481 -26.37 10.92 -21.08
C PRO A 481 -27.09 9.81 -21.86
N GLY A 482 -26.37 8.94 -22.57
CA GLY A 482 -26.97 7.83 -23.34
C GLY A 482 -27.40 6.63 -22.49
N GLY A 483 -27.10 6.64 -21.18
CA GLY A 483 -27.46 5.57 -20.26
C GLY A 483 -26.65 4.29 -20.48
N ASP A 484 -27.14 3.17 -19.95
CA ASP A 484 -26.46 1.88 -20.06
C ASP A 484 -26.46 1.33 -21.49
N PHE A 485 -25.34 0.70 -21.87
CA PHE A 485 -25.09 0.26 -23.22
C PHE A 485 -26.00 -0.90 -23.64
N LEU A 486 -26.41 -1.77 -22.71
CA LEU A 486 -27.37 -2.84 -23.00
C LEU A 486 -28.74 -2.27 -23.44
N SER A 487 -29.29 -1.32 -22.68
CA SER A 487 -30.52 -0.62 -23.04
C SER A 487 -30.37 0.17 -24.32
N PHE A 488 -29.21 0.82 -24.53
CA PHE A 488 -28.90 1.55 -25.74
C PHE A 488 -28.92 0.65 -26.98
N LEU A 489 -28.22 -0.50 -26.94
CA LEU A 489 -28.21 -1.49 -28.03
C LEU A 489 -29.62 -1.93 -28.42
N ARG A 490 -30.45 -2.27 -27.42
CA ARG A 490 -31.83 -2.73 -27.65
C ARG A 490 -32.72 -1.64 -28.23
N LYS A 491 -32.59 -0.40 -27.73
CA LYS A 491 -33.39 0.75 -28.18
C LYS A 491 -33.02 1.21 -29.58
N LYS A 492 -31.74 1.10 -29.95
CA LYS A 492 -31.18 1.60 -31.21
C LYS A 492 -30.86 0.50 -32.23
N LYS A 493 -31.29 -0.74 -31.99
CA LYS A 493 -30.95 -1.91 -32.80
C LYS A 493 -31.11 -1.71 -34.32
N ASP A 494 -32.14 -0.98 -34.75
CA ASP A 494 -32.46 -0.77 -36.16
C ASP A 494 -31.65 0.38 -36.80
N GLU A 495 -31.03 1.24 -35.98
CA GLU A 495 -30.20 2.37 -36.40
C GLU A 495 -28.70 2.03 -36.40
N LEU A 496 -28.29 1.01 -35.64
CA LEU A 496 -26.89 0.67 -35.41
C LEU A 496 -26.29 -0.11 -36.58
N LYS A 497 -25.23 0.45 -37.16
CA LYS A 497 -24.43 -0.18 -38.22
C LYS A 497 -23.22 -0.89 -37.62
N THR A 498 -22.73 -1.92 -38.31
CA THR A 498 -21.54 -2.69 -37.91
C THR A 498 -20.34 -1.82 -37.57
N LYS A 499 -20.10 -0.74 -38.33
CA LYS A 499 -19.01 0.22 -38.05
C LYS A 499 -19.13 0.86 -36.66
N GLN A 500 -20.34 1.19 -36.23
CA GLN A 500 -20.58 1.77 -34.90
C GLN A 500 -20.38 0.72 -33.80
N LEU A 501 -20.82 -0.53 -34.03
CA LEU A 501 -20.60 -1.64 -33.10
C LEU A 501 -19.11 -1.91 -32.87
N VAL A 502 -18.32 -1.95 -33.94
CA VAL A 502 -16.85 -2.06 -33.87
C VAL A 502 -16.24 -0.89 -33.10
N LYS A 503 -16.76 0.33 -33.27
CA LYS A 503 -16.27 1.49 -32.53
C LYS A 503 -16.55 1.37 -31.02
N PHE A 504 -17.72 0.88 -30.62
CA PHE A 504 -18.01 0.58 -29.21
C PHE A 504 -17.08 -0.49 -28.64
N SER A 505 -16.80 -1.55 -29.42
CA SER A 505 -15.84 -2.58 -29.02
C SER A 505 -14.43 -2.02 -28.82
N LEU A 506 -13.98 -1.14 -29.72
CA LEU A 506 -12.68 -0.47 -29.61
C LEU A 506 -12.60 0.43 -28.37
N ASP A 507 -13.67 1.18 -28.08
CA ASP A 507 -13.75 2.03 -26.89
C ASP A 507 -13.68 1.21 -25.60
N ALA A 508 -14.42 0.09 -25.53
CA ALA A 508 -14.35 -0.84 -24.40
C ALA A 508 -12.95 -1.47 -24.26
N ALA A 509 -12.34 -1.92 -25.36
CA ALA A 509 -10.98 -2.48 -25.35
C ALA A 509 -9.94 -1.47 -24.85
N SER A 510 -10.04 -0.21 -25.33
CA SER A 510 -9.18 0.90 -24.88
C SER A 510 -9.32 1.15 -23.37
N GLY A 511 -10.54 1.14 -22.85
CA GLY A 511 -10.80 1.23 -21.41
C GLY A 511 -10.20 0.05 -20.63
N MET A 512 -10.39 -1.18 -21.09
CA MET A 512 -9.87 -2.38 -20.41
C MET A 512 -8.34 -2.46 -20.44
N ALA A 513 -7.69 -2.10 -21.56
CA ALA A 513 -6.24 -2.01 -21.64
C ALA A 513 -5.68 -0.97 -20.66
N TYR A 514 -6.38 0.15 -20.49
CA TYR A 514 -6.02 1.13 -19.45
C TYR A 514 -6.13 0.54 -18.04
N LEU A 515 -7.21 -0.20 -17.73
CA LEU A 515 -7.37 -0.84 -16.42
C LEU A 515 -6.29 -1.89 -16.14
N GLU A 516 -5.96 -2.72 -17.13
CA GLU A 516 -4.85 -3.68 -17.07
C GLU A 516 -3.54 -2.97 -16.75
N SER A 517 -3.23 -1.85 -17.41
CA SER A 517 -2.01 -1.05 -17.11
C SER A 517 -1.95 -0.47 -15.69
N LYS A 518 -3.07 -0.50 -14.96
CA LYS A 518 -3.19 -0.07 -13.56
C LYS A 518 -3.30 -1.25 -12.60
N ASN A 519 -3.06 -2.47 -13.08
CA ASN A 519 -3.26 -3.73 -12.35
C ASN A 519 -4.66 -3.84 -11.76
N CYS A 520 -5.67 -3.36 -12.50
CA CYS A 520 -7.05 -3.33 -12.06
C CYS A 520 -7.89 -4.39 -12.76
N ILE A 521 -8.39 -5.34 -11.98
CA ILE A 521 -9.30 -6.40 -12.43
C ILE A 521 -10.73 -5.92 -12.20
N HIS A 522 -11.51 -5.75 -13.26
CA HIS A 522 -12.86 -5.20 -13.24
C HIS A 522 -13.88 -6.16 -12.61
N ARG A 523 -13.87 -7.44 -13.00
CA ARG A 523 -14.67 -8.57 -12.46
C ARG A 523 -16.17 -8.58 -12.76
N ASP A 524 -16.72 -7.48 -13.29
CA ASP A 524 -18.13 -7.40 -13.71
C ASP A 524 -18.29 -6.65 -15.04
N LEU A 525 -17.40 -6.91 -16.01
CA LEU A 525 -17.50 -6.29 -17.34
C LEU A 525 -18.69 -6.89 -18.11
N ALA A 526 -19.65 -6.05 -18.48
CA ALA A 526 -20.84 -6.44 -19.24
C ALA A 526 -21.48 -5.21 -19.90
N ALA A 527 -22.35 -5.41 -20.90
CA ALA A 527 -23.02 -4.29 -21.58
C ALA A 527 -23.87 -3.43 -20.62
N ARG A 528 -24.45 -4.02 -19.56
CA ARG A 528 -25.19 -3.28 -18.51
C ARG A 528 -24.31 -2.33 -17.68
N ASN A 529 -23.00 -2.58 -17.62
CA ASN A 529 -22.02 -1.83 -16.83
C ASN A 529 -21.14 -0.93 -17.71
N CYS A 530 -21.50 -0.79 -18.99
CA CYS A 530 -20.94 0.23 -19.87
C CYS A 530 -22.00 1.31 -20.09
N LEU A 531 -21.58 2.56 -20.27
CA LEU A 531 -22.43 3.71 -20.55
C LEU A 531 -22.08 4.32 -21.91
N VAL A 532 -23.06 4.93 -22.58
CA VAL A 532 -22.85 5.60 -23.88
C VAL A 532 -22.93 7.11 -23.71
N GLY A 533 -21.81 7.79 -23.94
CA GLY A 533 -21.70 9.24 -23.85
C GLY A 533 -22.13 9.97 -25.12
N GLU A 534 -21.86 11.28 -25.11
CA GLU A 534 -22.02 12.11 -26.31
C GLU A 534 -21.15 11.58 -27.45
N SER A 535 -21.59 11.79 -28.68
CA SER A 535 -20.92 11.29 -29.89
C SER A 535 -20.72 9.77 -29.93
N ASN A 536 -21.54 9.00 -29.20
CA ASN A 536 -21.49 7.54 -29.10
C ASN A 536 -20.12 7.01 -28.61
N ILE A 537 -19.51 7.70 -27.65
CA ILE A 537 -18.29 7.20 -26.97
C ILE A 537 -18.72 6.25 -25.85
N LEU A 538 -18.19 5.02 -25.82
CA LEU A 538 -18.47 4.07 -24.74
C LEU A 538 -17.51 4.28 -23.56
N LYS A 539 -18.06 4.24 -22.35
CA LYS A 539 -17.34 4.34 -21.08
C LYS A 539 -17.66 3.16 -20.16
N ILE A 540 -16.65 2.58 -19.54
CA ILE A 540 -16.80 1.50 -18.54
C ILE A 540 -17.14 2.11 -17.18
N SER A 541 -18.07 1.48 -16.46
CA SER A 541 -18.66 1.94 -15.20
C SER A 541 -18.82 0.77 -14.21
N ASP A 542 -19.24 1.09 -12.98
CA ASP A 542 -19.57 0.16 -11.89
C ASP A 542 -18.38 -0.68 -11.38
N PHE A 543 -17.43 0.01 -10.73
CA PHE A 543 -16.22 -0.60 -10.17
C PHE A 543 -16.43 -1.22 -8.78
N GLY A 544 -17.68 -1.47 -8.36
CA GLY A 544 -18.02 -1.97 -7.03
C GLY A 544 -17.50 -3.38 -6.73
N MET A 545 -17.15 -4.15 -7.76
CA MET A 545 -16.52 -5.47 -7.64
C MET A 545 -15.03 -5.49 -7.93
N SER A 546 -14.50 -4.40 -8.47
CA SER A 546 -13.14 -4.34 -9.00
C SER A 546 -12.08 -4.42 -7.90
N ARG A 547 -10.88 -4.90 -8.26
CA ARG A 547 -9.74 -5.08 -7.36
C ARG A 547 -8.47 -4.59 -8.03
N GLN A 548 -7.56 -4.05 -7.23
CA GLN A 548 -6.24 -3.64 -7.68
C GLN A 548 -5.23 -4.52 -6.95
N GLU A 549 -4.50 -5.35 -7.69
CA GLU A 549 -3.58 -6.36 -7.14
C GLU A 549 -2.23 -6.25 -7.84
N ASP A 550 -1.15 -6.03 -7.09
CA ASP A 550 0.18 -5.76 -7.68
C ASP A 550 0.76 -6.98 -8.42
N ASP A 551 0.40 -8.19 -8.00
CA ASP A 551 0.77 -9.46 -8.65
C ASP A 551 -0.18 -9.88 -9.78
N GLY A 552 -1.21 -9.08 -10.05
CA GLY A 552 -2.19 -9.33 -11.11
C GLY A 552 -3.22 -10.44 -10.82
N VAL A 553 -3.25 -11.02 -9.61
CA VAL A 553 -4.12 -12.15 -9.28
C VAL A 553 -4.95 -11.91 -8.03
N TYR A 554 -6.27 -11.86 -8.18
CA TYR A 554 -7.20 -11.81 -7.05
C TYR A 554 -7.82 -13.19 -6.76
N SER A 555 -7.63 -13.69 -5.54
CA SER A 555 -8.26 -14.93 -5.06
C SER A 555 -9.46 -14.64 -4.16
N SER A 556 -10.67 -15.00 -4.61
CA SER A 556 -11.92 -14.81 -3.85
C SER A 556 -12.25 -16.03 -2.99
N SER A 557 -12.44 -15.83 -1.68
CA SER A 557 -12.84 -16.88 -0.73
C SER A 557 -14.35 -17.16 -0.68
N GLY A 558 -15.18 -16.53 -1.53
CA GLY A 558 -16.63 -16.70 -1.51
C GLY A 558 -17.34 -16.49 -2.86
N LEU A 559 -18.49 -17.19 -3.02
CA LEU A 559 -19.31 -17.28 -4.24
C LEU A 559 -20.52 -16.31 -4.29
N LYS A 560 -20.66 -15.38 -3.35
CA LYS A 560 -21.88 -14.54 -3.29
C LYS A 560 -21.83 -13.41 -4.34
N GLN A 561 -22.78 -13.43 -5.27
CA GLN A 561 -23.03 -12.48 -6.38
C GLN A 561 -21.97 -12.48 -7.48
N ILE A 562 -21.90 -13.58 -8.23
CA ILE A 562 -21.04 -13.70 -9.43
C ILE A 562 -21.91 -13.57 -10.69
N PRO A 563 -21.52 -12.75 -11.69
CA PRO A 563 -22.21 -12.66 -12.97
C PRO A 563 -21.88 -13.88 -13.85
N ILE A 564 -22.46 -15.04 -13.52
CA ILE A 564 -22.03 -16.38 -14.02
C ILE A 564 -21.82 -16.41 -15.54
N LYS A 565 -22.76 -15.87 -16.32
CA LYS A 565 -22.68 -15.88 -17.80
C LYS A 565 -21.59 -14.97 -18.41
N TRP A 566 -20.95 -14.13 -17.62
CA TRP A 566 -19.86 -13.25 -18.04
C TRP A 566 -18.52 -13.65 -17.41
N THR A 567 -18.50 -14.62 -16.51
CA THR A 567 -17.32 -14.96 -15.70
C THR A 567 -16.58 -16.14 -16.31
N ALA A 568 -15.25 -16.03 -16.38
CA ALA A 568 -14.36 -17.07 -16.88
C ALA A 568 -14.40 -18.35 -16.00
N PRO A 569 -14.14 -19.54 -16.58
CA PRO A 569 -14.22 -20.82 -15.86
C PRO A 569 -13.28 -20.89 -14.64
N GLU A 570 -12.06 -20.37 -14.74
CA GLU A 570 -11.09 -20.35 -13.64
C GLU A 570 -11.54 -19.44 -12.48
N ALA A 571 -12.19 -18.32 -12.80
CA ALA A 571 -12.79 -17.43 -11.81
C ALA A 571 -14.05 -18.05 -11.16
N LEU A 572 -14.83 -18.84 -11.91
CA LEU A 572 -16.00 -19.57 -11.40
C LEU A 572 -15.64 -20.79 -10.54
N ASN A 573 -14.58 -21.51 -10.91
CA ASN A 573 -14.20 -22.79 -10.30
C ASN A 573 -13.26 -22.60 -9.12
N TYR A 574 -12.30 -21.69 -9.25
CA TYR A 574 -11.22 -21.52 -8.28
C TYR A 574 -11.24 -20.15 -7.61
N GLY A 575 -12.16 -19.26 -8.00
CA GLY A 575 -12.21 -17.90 -7.47
C GLY A 575 -11.00 -17.06 -7.90
N ARG A 576 -10.26 -17.48 -8.92
CA ARG A 576 -9.06 -16.80 -9.44
C ARG A 576 -9.45 -15.79 -10.51
N TYR A 577 -9.42 -14.51 -10.18
CA TYR A 577 -9.67 -13.41 -11.11
C TYR A 577 -8.35 -12.76 -11.52
N THR A 578 -8.21 -12.45 -12.80
CA THR A 578 -7.05 -11.80 -13.43
C THR A 578 -7.50 -10.95 -14.62
N SER A 579 -6.58 -10.22 -15.26
CA SER A 579 -6.86 -9.51 -16.52
C SER A 579 -7.40 -10.45 -17.61
N GLU A 580 -6.89 -11.69 -17.69
CA GLU A 580 -7.37 -12.70 -18.64
C GLU A 580 -8.82 -13.11 -18.37
N SER A 581 -9.21 -13.17 -17.10
CA SER A 581 -10.62 -13.41 -16.74
C SER A 581 -11.54 -12.27 -17.17
N ASP A 582 -11.04 -11.02 -17.21
CA ASP A 582 -11.78 -9.89 -17.80
C ASP A 582 -11.77 -9.93 -19.33
N VAL A 583 -10.74 -10.49 -19.97
CA VAL A 583 -10.71 -10.74 -21.43
C VAL A 583 -11.84 -11.72 -21.82
N TRP A 584 -12.12 -12.73 -20.99
CA TRP A 584 -13.31 -13.58 -21.16
C TRP A 584 -14.60 -12.74 -21.12
N SER A 585 -14.77 -11.91 -20.09
CA SER A 585 -15.94 -11.02 -19.98
C SER A 585 -16.04 -10.06 -21.17
N PHE A 586 -14.92 -9.58 -21.70
CA PHE A 586 -14.86 -8.77 -22.91
C PHE A 586 -15.35 -9.54 -24.15
N GLY A 587 -15.01 -10.83 -24.28
CA GLY A 587 -15.57 -11.70 -25.33
C GLY A 587 -17.10 -11.78 -25.27
N ILE A 588 -17.67 -11.90 -24.06
CA ILE A 588 -19.12 -11.89 -23.86
C ILE A 588 -19.71 -10.50 -24.18
N LEU A 589 -19.03 -9.40 -23.82
CA LEU A 589 -19.44 -8.03 -24.18
C LEU A 589 -19.45 -7.83 -25.71
N LEU A 590 -18.49 -8.38 -26.45
CA LEU A 590 -18.50 -8.37 -27.92
C LEU A 590 -19.73 -9.12 -28.43
N TRP A 591 -20.03 -10.29 -27.88
CA TRP A 591 -21.22 -11.05 -28.25
C TRP A 591 -22.51 -10.27 -27.96
N GLU A 592 -22.63 -9.61 -26.80
CA GLU A 592 -23.76 -8.72 -26.49
C GLU A 592 -23.85 -7.57 -27.51
N THR A 593 -22.72 -6.99 -27.89
CA THR A 593 -22.64 -5.89 -28.85
C THR A 593 -23.15 -6.29 -30.24
N PHE A 594 -22.64 -7.39 -30.79
CA PHE A 594 -23.00 -7.84 -32.14
C PHE A 594 -24.34 -8.58 -32.21
N SER A 595 -24.85 -9.07 -31.07
CA SER A 595 -26.23 -9.57 -30.96
C SER A 595 -27.25 -8.47 -30.67
N LEU A 596 -26.83 -7.21 -30.56
CA LEU A 596 -27.70 -6.06 -30.24
C LEU A 596 -28.42 -6.21 -28.89
N GLY A 597 -27.69 -6.74 -27.90
CA GLY A 597 -28.13 -6.81 -26.51
C GLY A 597 -28.99 -8.04 -26.18
N VAL A 598 -28.86 -9.14 -26.92
CA VAL A 598 -29.45 -10.42 -26.52
C VAL A 598 -28.79 -10.89 -25.22
N CYS A 599 -29.51 -11.63 -24.38
CA CYS A 599 -28.93 -12.23 -23.18
C CYS A 599 -28.02 -13.42 -23.57
N PRO A 600 -26.77 -13.49 -23.07
CA PRO A 600 -25.89 -14.63 -23.32
C PRO A 600 -26.52 -15.95 -22.89
N TYR A 601 -26.20 -17.03 -23.63
CA TYR A 601 -26.75 -18.37 -23.39
C TYR A 601 -28.29 -18.36 -23.32
N PRO A 602 -28.97 -17.96 -24.40
CA PRO A 602 -30.43 -17.81 -24.39
C PRO A 602 -31.11 -19.14 -24.06
N GLY A 603 -32.08 -19.10 -23.15
CA GLY A 603 -32.80 -20.30 -22.70
C GLY A 603 -32.08 -21.15 -21.66
N MET A 604 -30.83 -20.84 -21.31
CA MET A 604 -30.07 -21.56 -20.28
C MET A 604 -30.13 -20.84 -18.93
N THR A 605 -30.28 -21.61 -17.85
CA THR A 605 -30.04 -21.16 -16.48
C THR A 605 -28.55 -20.91 -16.25
N ASN A 606 -28.20 -20.21 -15.16
CA ASN A 606 -26.79 -19.98 -14.83
C ASN A 606 -26.01 -21.28 -14.60
N GLN A 607 -26.65 -22.30 -14.00
CA GLN A 607 -26.02 -23.61 -13.81
C GLN A 607 -25.78 -24.31 -15.14
N GLN A 608 -26.77 -24.32 -16.03
CA GLN A 608 -26.62 -24.94 -17.35
C GLN A 608 -25.53 -24.24 -18.18
N ALA A 609 -25.49 -22.90 -18.14
CA ALA A 609 -24.45 -22.14 -18.83
C ALA A 609 -23.04 -22.50 -18.32
N ARG A 610 -22.87 -22.61 -17.00
CA ARG A 610 -21.61 -23.07 -16.39
C ARG A 610 -21.21 -24.46 -16.86
N GLU A 611 -22.14 -25.43 -16.78
CA GLU A 611 -21.89 -26.81 -17.18
C GLU A 611 -21.55 -26.95 -18.67
N GLN A 612 -22.06 -26.07 -19.54
CA GLN A 612 -21.70 -26.04 -20.96
C GLN A 612 -20.31 -25.43 -21.17
N VAL A 613 -20.02 -24.29 -20.53
CA VAL A 613 -18.70 -23.64 -20.61
C VAL A 613 -17.57 -24.57 -20.15
N GLU A 614 -17.81 -25.39 -19.12
CA GLU A 614 -16.83 -26.38 -18.64
C GLU A 614 -16.56 -27.52 -19.64
N LYS A 615 -17.44 -27.76 -20.62
CA LYS A 615 -17.29 -28.81 -21.64
C LYS A 615 -16.53 -28.36 -22.89
N GLY A 616 -16.19 -27.07 -22.99
CA GLY A 616 -15.74 -26.43 -24.22
C GLY A 616 -16.89 -26.17 -25.19
#